data_AF-A0A9P5A549-F1
#
_entry.id   AF-A0A9P5A549-F1
#
_cell.length_a   1.000
_cell.length_b   1.000
_cell.length_c   1.000
_cell.angle_alpha   90.00
_cell.angle_beta   90.00
_cell.angle_gamma   90.00
#
_symmetry.space_group_name_H-M   'P 1'
#
loop_
_entity.id
_entity.type
_entity.pdbx_description
1 polymer ?
#
loop_
_entity_poly.entity_id
_entity_poly.type
_entity_poly.pdbx_seq_one_letter_code
_entity_poly.pdbx_strand_id
1 'polypeptide(L)'
;MKVKGLLAIEDDNIIRNTLREAGVSAKGLGLNIVNENEIKIAKDKGQEPVPERYFKFQSIRGGLDYTIISLGHEIGVKTQYETTELKKYEIKIRKGRDFAMKKRIRRGLNQHDLYDLMHDAIRLGIITHAELIGHIVGKTIGGTTMEDMSSKYLEALTGASGSKNLALAADK
;
A
#
# COMPACT_ATOMS: atom_id res chain seq x y z
N MET A 1 23.99 13.76 -19.96
CA MET A 1 23.34 12.57 -19.38
C MET A 1 22.00 13.01 -18.81
N LYS A 2 20.86 12.65 -19.43
CA LYS A 2 19.52 13.01 -18.92
C LYS A 2 19.12 11.95 -17.88
N VAL A 3 19.01 12.34 -16.61
CA VAL A 3 18.43 11.48 -15.57
C VAL A 3 16.93 11.43 -15.85
N LYS A 4 16.41 10.27 -16.20
CA LYS A 4 14.98 10.02 -16.36
C LYS A 4 14.51 9.22 -15.16
N GLY A 5 13.64 9.81 -14.35
CA GLY A 5 12.92 9.09 -13.29
C GLY A 5 11.59 8.58 -13.81
N LEU A 6 10.96 7.66 -13.09
CA LEU A 6 9.60 7.23 -13.36
C LEU A 6 8.84 7.28 -12.03
N LEU A 7 7.68 7.92 -12.05
CA LEU A 7 6.76 7.94 -10.92
C LEU A 7 5.64 6.95 -11.20
N ALA A 8 5.40 6.03 -10.28
CA ALA A 8 4.20 5.20 -10.27
C ALA A 8 3.36 5.58 -9.04
N ILE A 9 2.07 5.78 -9.24
CA ILE A 9 1.14 6.11 -8.17
C ILE A 9 0.68 4.81 -7.53
N GLU A 10 0.79 4.66 -6.22
CA GLU A 10 0.40 3.42 -5.54
C GLU A 10 -1.00 3.48 -4.93
N ASP A 11 -1.50 4.68 -4.60
CA ASP A 11 -2.80 4.86 -3.96
C ASP A 11 -3.94 4.97 -4.98
N ASP A 12 -4.87 4.02 -4.93
CA ASP A 12 -6.07 3.99 -5.77
C ASP A 12 -6.96 5.23 -5.62
N ASN A 13 -6.99 5.89 -4.46
CA ASN A 13 -7.71 7.16 -4.29
C ASN A 13 -7.09 8.26 -5.16
N ILE A 14 -5.77 8.36 -5.13
CA ILE A 14 -5.03 9.32 -5.93
C ILE A 14 -5.20 8.98 -7.41
N ILE A 15 -5.06 7.72 -7.80
CA ILE A 15 -5.28 7.28 -9.18
C ILE A 15 -6.68 7.69 -9.68
N ARG A 16 -7.73 7.44 -8.88
CA ARG A 16 -9.11 7.84 -9.24
C ARG A 16 -9.26 9.35 -9.39
N ASN A 17 -8.70 10.12 -8.46
CA ASN A 17 -8.76 11.58 -8.52
C ASN A 17 -7.99 12.12 -9.73
N THR A 18 -6.79 11.61 -10.00
CA THR A 18 -5.99 11.98 -11.17
C THR A 18 -6.68 11.63 -12.48
N LEU A 19 -7.35 10.48 -12.58
CA LEU A 19 -8.14 10.12 -13.77
C LEU A 19 -9.33 11.06 -13.98
N ARG A 20 -10.02 11.46 -12.89
CA ARG A 20 -11.13 12.41 -12.94
C ARG A 20 -10.66 13.81 -13.35
N GLU A 21 -9.57 14.30 -12.78
CA GLU A 21 -8.96 15.59 -13.10
C GLU A 21 -8.44 15.64 -14.55
N ALA A 22 -7.83 14.55 -15.01
CA ALA A 22 -7.35 14.43 -16.38
C ALA A 22 -8.49 14.23 -17.40
N GLY A 23 -9.70 13.89 -16.95
CA GLY A 23 -10.83 13.57 -17.83
C GLY A 23 -10.64 12.31 -18.66
N VAL A 24 -9.75 11.40 -18.25
CA VAL A 24 -9.38 10.19 -19.02
C VAL A 24 -9.97 8.94 -18.38
N SER A 25 -10.53 8.05 -19.22
CA SER A 25 -11.03 6.75 -18.77
C SER A 25 -9.87 5.77 -18.51
N ALA A 26 -9.93 5.03 -17.40
CA ALA A 26 -8.97 3.98 -17.06
C ALA A 26 -8.80 2.94 -18.19
N LYS A 27 -9.91 2.58 -18.86
CA LYS A 27 -9.88 1.66 -20.02
C LYS A 27 -9.14 2.25 -21.21
N GLY A 28 -9.24 3.57 -21.43
CA GLY A 28 -8.53 4.28 -22.48
C GLY A 28 -7.00 4.25 -22.30
N LEU A 29 -6.54 4.13 -21.05
CA LEU A 29 -5.11 3.99 -20.71
C LEU A 29 -4.67 2.51 -20.55
N GLY A 30 -5.58 1.56 -20.78
CA GLY A 30 -5.31 0.13 -20.64
C GLY A 30 -5.12 -0.35 -19.19
N LEU A 31 -5.58 0.42 -18.19
CA LEU A 31 -5.59 0.02 -16.79
C LEU A 31 -6.72 -0.97 -16.54
N ASN A 32 -6.38 -2.08 -15.90
CA ASN A 32 -7.35 -3.12 -15.56
C ASN A 32 -7.83 -2.91 -14.13
N ILE A 33 -9.12 -3.17 -13.90
CA ILE A 33 -9.69 -3.15 -12.55
C ILE A 33 -9.23 -4.43 -11.85
N VAL A 34 -8.65 -4.28 -10.66
CA VAL A 34 -8.08 -5.39 -9.89
C VAL A 34 -9.14 -6.06 -9.03
N ASN A 35 -10.12 -5.30 -8.55
CA ASN A 35 -11.15 -5.75 -7.59
C ASN A 35 -12.50 -6.09 -8.25
N GLU A 36 -12.50 -6.55 -9.51
CA GLU A 36 -13.75 -6.88 -10.23
C GLU A 36 -14.65 -7.86 -9.48
N ASN A 37 -14.05 -8.84 -8.78
CA ASN A 37 -14.80 -9.84 -8.01
C ASN A 37 -15.45 -9.23 -6.77
N GLU A 38 -14.77 -8.33 -6.06
CA GLU A 38 -15.31 -7.66 -4.87
C GLU A 38 -16.48 -6.74 -5.25
N ILE A 39 -16.37 -6.04 -6.37
CA ILE A 39 -17.43 -5.17 -6.89
C ILE A 39 -18.68 -5.99 -7.26
N LYS A 40 -18.50 -7.17 -7.87
CA LYS A 40 -19.62 -8.07 -8.19
C LYS A 40 -20.31 -8.56 -6.92
N ILE A 41 -19.54 -9.02 -5.93
CA ILE A 41 -20.08 -9.50 -4.65
C ILE A 41 -20.85 -8.39 -3.90
N ALA A 42 -20.33 -7.17 -3.89
CA ALA A 42 -20.99 -6.03 -3.24
C ALA A 42 -22.32 -5.66 -3.93
N LYS A 43 -22.35 -5.70 -5.27
CA LYS A 43 -23.57 -5.48 -6.06
C LYS A 43 -24.61 -6.57 -5.79
N ASP A 44 -24.20 -7.83 -5.75
CA ASP A 44 -25.09 -8.97 -5.51
C ASP A 44 -25.68 -8.96 -4.08
N LYS A 45 -24.95 -8.38 -3.12
CA LYS A 45 -25.38 -8.24 -1.72
C LYS A 45 -26.10 -6.93 -1.40
N GLY A 46 -26.31 -6.04 -2.38
CA GLY A 46 -26.94 -4.74 -2.17
C GLY A 46 -26.17 -3.81 -1.21
N GLN A 47 -24.86 -4.00 -1.07
CA GLN A 47 -24.00 -3.19 -0.22
C GLN A 47 -23.54 -1.91 -0.94
N GLU A 48 -22.98 -0.96 -0.19
CA GLU A 48 -22.40 0.26 -0.74
C GLU A 48 -21.39 -0.04 -1.86
N PRO A 49 -21.32 0.83 -2.89
CA PRO A 49 -20.46 0.60 -4.05
C PRO A 49 -18.98 0.63 -3.64
N VAL A 50 -18.33 -0.54 -3.70
CA VAL A 50 -16.88 -0.67 -3.49
C VAL A 50 -16.15 0.08 -4.62
N PRO A 51 -15.24 1.01 -4.29
CA PRO A 51 -14.57 1.82 -5.30
C PRO A 51 -13.55 1.00 -6.10
N GLU A 52 -13.37 1.36 -7.38
CA GLU A 52 -12.49 0.63 -8.31
C GLU A 52 -11.01 0.75 -7.95
N ARG A 53 -10.30 -0.38 -7.88
CA ARG A 53 -8.85 -0.44 -7.65
C ARG A 53 -8.12 -0.72 -8.96
N TYR A 54 -7.05 0.01 -9.23
CA TYR A 54 -6.24 -0.09 -10.45
C TYR A 54 -4.78 -0.45 -10.16
N PHE A 55 -4.28 -0.15 -8.96
CA PHE A 55 -2.94 -0.56 -8.54
C PHE A 55 -2.87 -2.08 -8.37
N LYS A 56 -1.87 -2.70 -9.00
CA LYS A 56 -1.63 -4.14 -8.89
C LYS A 56 -0.18 -4.43 -8.54
N PHE A 57 0.03 -4.97 -7.34
CA PHE A 57 1.29 -5.59 -6.94
C PHE A 57 1.22 -7.11 -7.08
N GLN A 58 2.14 -7.70 -7.84
CA GLN A 58 2.24 -9.15 -8.02
C GLN A 58 3.60 -9.67 -7.54
N SER A 59 3.54 -10.70 -6.69
CA SER A 59 4.71 -11.44 -6.24
C SER A 59 4.49 -12.93 -6.48
N ILE A 60 4.91 -13.45 -7.63
CA ILE A 60 4.80 -14.88 -7.97
C ILE A 60 5.75 -15.69 -7.06
N ARG A 61 5.23 -16.68 -6.33
CA ARG A 61 6.06 -17.57 -5.48
C ARG A 61 6.98 -18.39 -6.40
N GLY A 62 8.29 -18.31 -6.18
CA GLY A 62 9.31 -18.91 -7.08
C GLY A 62 9.71 -18.02 -8.28
N GLY A 63 8.96 -16.97 -8.58
CA GLY A 63 9.33 -16.00 -9.62
C GLY A 63 10.50 -15.11 -9.21
N LEU A 64 11.29 -14.66 -10.19
CA LEU A 64 12.48 -13.83 -9.98
C LEU A 64 12.19 -12.34 -9.78
N ASP A 65 10.99 -11.87 -10.14
CA ASP A 65 10.66 -10.45 -10.17
C ASP A 65 9.39 -10.13 -9.37
N TYR A 66 9.34 -8.93 -8.81
CA TYR A 66 8.13 -8.24 -8.38
C TYR A 66 7.60 -7.43 -9.56
N THR A 67 6.29 -7.50 -9.82
CA THR A 67 5.66 -6.74 -10.90
C THR A 67 4.67 -5.74 -10.29
N ILE A 68 4.86 -4.47 -10.61
CA ILE A 68 3.94 -3.38 -10.26
C ILE A 68 3.28 -2.91 -11.54
N ILE A 69 1.95 -2.85 -11.54
CA ILE A 69 1.18 -2.26 -12.63
C ILE A 69 0.42 -1.08 -12.04
N SER A 70 0.70 0.11 -12.56
CA SER A 70 -0.01 1.31 -12.13
C SER A 70 0.03 2.43 -13.17
N LEU A 71 -0.69 3.50 -12.85
CA LEU A 71 -0.65 4.79 -13.53
C LEU A 71 0.62 5.55 -13.12
N GLY A 72 1.24 6.23 -14.07
CA GLY A 72 2.44 7.01 -13.83
C GLY A 72 2.79 7.95 -14.98
N HIS A 73 3.95 8.60 -14.83
CA HIS A 73 4.57 9.40 -15.89
C HIS A 73 6.09 9.44 -15.72
N GLU A 74 6.81 9.79 -16.79
CA GLU A 74 8.25 10.05 -16.69
C GLU A 74 8.48 11.33 -15.86
N ILE A 75 9.48 11.30 -14.98
CA ILE A 75 9.92 12.45 -14.20
C ILE A 75 11.09 13.09 -14.91
N GLY A 76 10.96 14.38 -15.22
CA GLY A 76 12.01 15.25 -15.74
C GLY A 76 12.21 16.49 -14.87
N VAL A 77 13.07 17.40 -15.33
CA VAL A 77 13.29 18.69 -14.65
C VAL A 77 12.20 19.68 -15.09
N LYS A 78 10.94 19.36 -14.78
CA LYS A 78 9.78 20.19 -15.07
C LYS A 78 8.84 20.21 -13.85
N THR A 79 8.20 21.36 -13.63
CA THR A 79 7.26 21.58 -12.53
C THR A 79 5.82 21.22 -12.88
N GLN A 80 5.51 21.14 -14.18
CA GLN A 80 4.19 20.82 -14.69
C GLN A 80 4.31 19.70 -15.72
N TYR A 81 3.40 18.74 -15.63
CA TYR A 81 3.28 17.60 -16.52
C TYR A 81 1.91 17.67 -17.20
N GLU A 82 1.89 17.42 -18.51
CA GLU A 82 0.62 17.37 -19.23
C GLU A 82 -0.15 16.09 -18.86
N THR A 83 -1.47 16.17 -18.81
CA THR A 83 -2.34 15.02 -18.55
C THR A 83 -2.23 13.93 -19.63
N THR A 84 -1.76 14.29 -20.82
CA THR A 84 -1.47 13.39 -21.96
C THR A 84 -0.23 12.52 -21.73
N GLU A 85 0.68 12.92 -20.84
CA GLU A 85 1.89 12.15 -20.51
C GLU A 85 1.61 10.99 -19.55
N LEU A 86 0.41 10.98 -18.95
CA LEU A 86 -0.08 9.97 -18.04
C LEU A 86 -0.28 8.64 -18.78
N LYS A 87 0.46 7.61 -18.36
CA LYS A 87 0.44 6.29 -19.01
C LYS A 87 0.39 5.18 -17.99
N LYS A 88 -0.07 4.02 -18.43
CA LYS A 88 0.11 2.77 -17.69
C LYS A 88 1.56 2.34 -17.77
N TYR A 89 2.13 2.01 -16.62
CA TYR A 89 3.45 1.41 -16.51
C TYR A 89 3.36 0.03 -15.88
N GLU A 90 4.16 -0.89 -16.42
CA GLU A 90 4.46 -2.18 -15.82
C GLU A 90 5.94 -2.17 -15.43
N ILE A 91 6.22 -2.13 -14.14
CA ILE A 91 7.57 -2.07 -13.58
C ILE A 91 7.91 -3.45 -13.03
N LYS A 92 9.01 -4.02 -13.52
CA LYS A 92 9.55 -5.30 -13.05
C LYS A 92 10.82 -5.06 -12.25
N ILE A 93 10.80 -5.46 -10.98
CA ILE A 93 11.92 -5.28 -10.05
C ILE A 93 12.41 -6.64 -9.63
N ARG A 94 13.69 -6.90 -9.87
CA ARG A 94 14.29 -8.19 -9.54
C ARG A 94 14.31 -8.40 -8.03
N LYS A 95 13.83 -9.57 -7.61
CA LYS A 95 13.88 -9.99 -6.21
C LYS A 95 15.33 -10.12 -5.79
N GLY A 96 15.61 -9.71 -4.55
CA GLY A 96 16.94 -9.88 -3.99
C GLY A 96 17.37 -11.33 -3.95
N ARG A 97 18.68 -11.59 -3.98
CA ARG A 97 19.23 -12.95 -3.92
C ARG A 97 19.03 -13.55 -2.52
N ASP A 98 19.22 -12.73 -1.50
CA ASP A 98 19.11 -13.05 -0.08
C ASP A 98 17.76 -12.65 0.52
N PHE A 99 17.40 -13.29 1.65
CA PHE A 99 16.12 -13.06 2.32
C PHE A 99 15.98 -11.63 2.86
N ALA A 100 17.05 -11.04 3.40
CA ALA A 100 17.02 -9.69 3.94
C ALA A 100 16.79 -8.64 2.83
N MET A 101 17.41 -8.80 1.66
CA MET A 101 17.16 -7.92 0.52
C MET A 101 15.76 -8.13 -0.07
N LYS A 102 15.26 -9.38 -0.18
CA LYS A 102 13.86 -9.62 -0.57
C LYS A 102 12.87 -8.90 0.35
N LYS A 103 13.08 -8.97 1.67
CA LYS A 103 12.22 -8.29 2.65
C LYS A 103 12.26 -6.77 2.49
N ARG A 104 13.44 -6.19 2.29
CA ARG A 104 13.63 -4.74 2.10
C ARG A 104 12.99 -4.25 0.80
N ILE A 105 13.25 -4.93 -0.31
CA ILE A 105 12.65 -4.59 -1.61
C ILE A 105 11.13 -4.73 -1.50
N ARG A 106 10.61 -5.86 -1.01
CA ARG A 106 9.17 -6.03 -0.84
C ARG A 106 8.54 -4.94 0.03
N ARG A 107 9.20 -4.55 1.12
CA ARG A 107 8.71 -3.46 1.97
C ARG A 107 8.67 -2.13 1.22
N GLY A 108 9.73 -1.79 0.48
CA GLY A 108 9.76 -0.56 -0.32
C GLY A 108 8.78 -0.53 -1.50
N LEU A 109 8.25 -1.68 -1.92
CA LEU A 109 7.26 -1.80 -3.00
C LEU A 109 5.82 -2.03 -2.50
N ASN A 110 5.67 -2.33 -1.21
CA ASN A 110 4.37 -2.49 -0.61
C ASN A 110 3.86 -1.09 -0.25
N GLN A 111 2.61 -0.82 -0.61
CA GLN A 111 1.89 0.33 -0.09
C GLN A 111 1.82 0.18 1.43
N HIS A 112 2.31 1.19 2.16
CA HIS A 112 2.26 1.19 3.62
C HIS A 112 0.91 1.75 4.05
N ASP A 113 0.21 1.01 4.92
CA ASP A 113 -0.96 1.56 5.61
C ASP A 113 -0.48 2.55 6.71
N LEU A 114 -1.38 3.41 7.18
CA LEU A 114 -1.10 4.35 8.26
C LEU A 114 -0.55 3.63 9.50
N TYR A 115 -1.05 2.42 9.76
CA TYR A 115 -0.56 1.53 10.82
C TYR A 115 0.90 1.10 10.61
N ASP A 116 1.30 0.74 9.39
CA ASP A 116 2.67 0.30 9.09
C ASP A 116 3.65 1.47 9.30
N LEU A 117 3.27 2.67 8.85
CA LEU A 117 4.02 3.91 9.06
C LEU A 117 4.17 4.23 10.55
N MET A 118 3.09 4.07 11.31
CA MET A 118 3.08 4.30 12.76
C MET A 118 3.96 3.29 13.50
N HIS A 119 3.82 2.00 13.19
CA HIS A 119 4.64 0.94 13.75
C HIS A 119 6.14 1.17 13.43
N ASP A 120 6.45 1.68 12.24
CA ASP A 120 7.81 2.03 11.87
C ASP A 120 8.36 3.24 12.65
N ALA A 121 7.55 4.27 12.85
CA ALA A 121 7.92 5.42 13.69
C ALA A 121 8.25 5.00 15.12
N ILE A 122 7.48 4.06 15.68
CA ILE A 122 7.75 3.47 17.00
C ILE A 122 9.05 2.67 16.99
N ARG A 123 9.22 1.78 16.02
CA ARG A 123 10.38 0.90 15.93
C ARG A 123 11.69 1.67 15.74
N LEU A 124 11.63 2.81 15.05
CA LEU A 124 12.77 3.69 14.82
C LEU A 124 13.00 4.67 15.99
N GLY A 125 12.13 4.67 17.02
CA GLY A 125 12.25 5.55 18.19
C GLY A 125 11.90 7.01 17.92
N ILE A 126 11.17 7.29 16.83
CA ILE A 126 10.71 8.64 16.49
C ILE A 126 9.56 9.04 17.43
N ILE A 127 8.70 8.09 17.80
CA ILE A 127 7.58 8.28 18.74
C ILE A 127 7.56 7.08 19.71
N THR A 128 7.32 7.32 20.99
CA THR A 128 7.15 6.24 21.97
C THR A 128 5.72 5.66 21.93
N HIS A 129 5.56 4.40 22.38
CA HIS A 129 4.22 3.79 22.50
C HIS A 129 3.28 4.63 23.38
N ALA A 130 3.82 5.29 24.42
CA ALA A 130 3.05 6.13 25.32
C ALA A 130 2.60 7.45 24.68
N GLU A 131 3.49 8.13 23.95
CA GLU A 131 3.14 9.35 23.20
C GLU A 131 2.10 9.06 22.13
N LEU A 132 2.22 7.92 21.46
CA LEU A 132 1.24 7.50 20.47
C LEU A 132 -0.14 7.25 21.10
N ILE A 133 -0.20 6.47 22.19
CA ILE A 133 -1.46 6.22 22.91
C ILE A 133 -2.06 7.53 23.41
N GLY A 134 -1.24 8.42 23.99
CA GLY A 134 -1.70 9.73 24.45
C GLY A 134 -2.27 10.59 23.31
N HIS A 135 -1.63 10.57 22.14
CA HIS A 135 -2.12 11.28 20.96
C HIS A 135 -3.40 10.68 20.37
N ILE A 136 -3.53 9.36 20.34
CA ILE A 136 -4.73 8.67 19.86
C ILE A 136 -5.89 8.95 20.80
N VAL A 137 -5.74 8.65 22.09
CA VAL A 137 -6.77 8.82 23.13
C VAL A 137 -7.17 10.29 23.28
N GLY A 138 -6.22 11.23 23.11
CA GLY A 138 -6.48 12.66 23.21
C GLY A 138 -7.13 13.31 21.97
N LYS A 139 -7.23 12.62 20.83
CA LYS A 139 -7.74 13.18 19.55
C LYS A 139 -8.89 12.39 18.90
N THR A 140 -9.54 11.46 19.59
CA THR A 140 -10.62 10.60 19.05
C THR A 140 -11.95 11.33 18.70
N ILE A 141 -11.95 12.64 18.50
CA ILE A 141 -13.11 13.36 17.96
C ILE A 141 -13.07 13.29 16.42
N GLY A 142 -13.61 12.20 15.86
CA GLY A 142 -14.15 12.17 14.50
C GLY A 142 -13.26 11.53 13.41
N GLY A 143 -13.52 10.26 13.06
CA GLY A 143 -13.10 9.67 11.80
C GLY A 143 -12.96 8.15 11.82
N THR A 144 -13.39 7.47 10.75
CA THR A 144 -13.35 6.00 10.60
C THR A 144 -11.93 5.44 10.53
N THR A 145 -10.98 6.17 9.94
CA THR A 145 -9.59 5.71 9.75
C THR A 145 -8.76 5.69 11.05
N MET A 146 -9.05 6.58 12.00
CA MET A 146 -8.37 6.60 13.31
C MET A 146 -8.90 5.50 14.24
N GLU A 147 -10.18 5.16 14.12
CA GLU A 147 -10.80 4.06 14.86
C GLU A 147 -10.20 2.71 14.44
N ASP A 148 -10.07 2.46 13.14
CA ASP A 148 -9.42 1.25 12.58
C ASP A 148 -7.95 1.09 12.99
N MET A 149 -7.23 2.20 13.16
CA MET A 149 -5.85 2.18 13.63
C MET A 149 -5.78 1.79 15.12
N SER A 150 -6.72 2.33 15.93
CA SER A 150 -6.78 2.06 17.37
C SER A 150 -7.11 0.59 17.66
N SER A 151 -8.04 0.00 16.90
CA SER A 151 -8.46 -1.39 17.05
C SER A 151 -7.32 -2.35 16.67
N LYS A 152 -6.66 -2.14 15.53
CA LYS A 152 -5.51 -2.95 15.10
C LYS A 152 -4.32 -2.87 16.08
N TYR A 153 -4.05 -1.69 16.63
CA TYR A 153 -2.96 -1.51 17.59
C TYR A 153 -3.28 -2.14 18.95
N LEU A 154 -4.51 -1.98 19.44
CA LEU A 154 -4.98 -2.66 20.66
C LEU A 154 -5.00 -4.18 20.47
N GLU A 155 -5.45 -4.68 19.32
CA GLU A 155 -5.41 -6.10 18.97
C GLU A 155 -3.96 -6.63 18.93
N ALA A 156 -3.00 -5.85 18.43
CA ALA A 156 -1.58 -6.24 18.45
C ALA A 156 -1.01 -6.27 19.88
N LEU A 157 -1.36 -5.32 20.75
CA LEU A 157 -0.92 -5.28 22.15
C LEU A 157 -1.56 -6.39 23.00
N THR A 158 -2.86 -6.62 22.80
CA THR A 158 -3.61 -7.66 23.52
C THR A 158 -3.30 -9.06 22.98
N GLY A 159 -3.11 -9.20 21.67
CA GLY A 159 -2.69 -10.44 21.01
C GLY A 159 -1.26 -10.86 21.35
N ALA A 160 -0.36 -9.90 21.64
CA ALA A 160 0.97 -10.18 22.16
C ALA A 160 0.95 -10.79 23.57
N SER A 161 -0.15 -10.64 24.32
CA SER A 161 -0.32 -11.29 25.63
C SER A 161 -0.77 -12.77 25.53
N GLY A 162 -1.09 -13.24 24.32
CA GLY A 162 -1.49 -14.63 24.04
C GLY A 162 -0.38 -15.52 23.45
N SER A 163 0.76 -14.96 23.04
CA SER A 163 1.90 -15.77 22.60
C SER A 163 2.63 -16.35 23.80
N LYS A 164 2.11 -17.46 24.34
CA LYS A 164 2.94 -18.38 25.12
C LYS A 164 4.09 -18.80 24.21
N ASN A 165 5.28 -18.33 24.53
CA ASN A 165 6.53 -18.86 23.97
C ASN A 165 6.49 -20.38 24.15
N LEU A 166 6.23 -21.12 23.07
CA LEU A 166 6.54 -22.54 23.01
C LEU A 166 8.06 -22.64 23.01
N ALA A 167 8.62 -23.01 24.16
CA ALA A 167 10.01 -23.41 24.24
C ALA A 167 10.25 -24.51 23.21
N LEU A 168 11.32 -24.38 22.42
CA LEU A 168 11.83 -25.48 21.59
C LEU A 168 12.16 -26.65 22.53
N ALA A 169 11.25 -27.62 22.63
CA ALA A 169 11.62 -28.96 23.06
C ALA A 169 12.40 -29.58 21.90
N ALA A 170 13.71 -29.74 22.10
CA ALA A 170 14.54 -30.54 21.23
C ALA A 170 14.07 -32.00 21.33
N ASP A 171 13.50 -32.52 20.25
CA ASP A 171 13.20 -33.94 20.11
C ASP A 171 14.53 -34.72 19.96
N LYS A 172 14.69 -35.79 20.72
CA LYS A 172 15.80 -36.76 20.63
C LYS A 172 15.21 -38.16 20.54
#